data_AF-A0A1E4NP99-F1
#
_entry.id   AF-A0A1E4NP99-F1
#
_cell.length_a   1.000
_cell.length_b   1.000
_cell.length_c   1.000
_cell.angle_alpha   90.00
_cell.angle_beta   90.00
_cell.angle_gamma   90.00
#
_symmetry.space_group_name_H-M   'P 1'
#
loop_
_entity.id
_entity.type
_entity.pdbx_description
1 polymer ?
#
loop_
_entity_poly.entity_id
_entity_poly.type
_entity_poly.pdbx_seq_one_letter_code
_entity_poly.pdbx_strand_id
1 'polypeptide(L)'
;MRRFYLVGFLLLMCFDTLAQISFKYAGNHALPVEANLAWLLRVFGAPWVYGAIIGYVGAFFTWMALLKHAPIGPAFAASHLEVVSVLILSAWLFGDALTPARLVGAALIVAGIVCLGVAEDRAAGSAEPADSAATH
;
A
#
# COMPACT_ATOMS: atom_id res chain seq x y z
N MET A 1 -5.69 -13.05 -15.86
CA MET A 1 -4.61 -12.99 -14.86
C MET A 1 -4.03 -11.57 -14.70
N ARG A 2 -3.29 -11.00 -15.67
CA ARG A 2 -2.62 -9.68 -15.49
C ARG A 2 -3.53 -8.52 -15.07
N ARG A 3 -4.73 -8.41 -15.67
CA ARG A 3 -5.72 -7.38 -15.30
C ARG A 3 -6.23 -7.52 -13.86
N PHE A 4 -6.35 -8.74 -13.35
CA PHE A 4 -6.78 -9.00 -11.97
C PHE A 4 -5.76 -8.46 -10.98
N TYR A 5 -4.46 -8.74 -11.19
CA TYR A 5 -3.40 -8.21 -10.35
C TYR A 5 -3.32 -6.68 -10.41
N LEU A 6 -3.35 -6.09 -11.60
CA LEU A 6 -3.30 -4.62 -11.75
C LEU A 6 -4.46 -3.94 -11.01
N VAL A 7 -5.69 -4.45 -11.20
CA VAL A 7 -6.89 -3.91 -10.54
C VAL A 7 -6.80 -4.14 -9.03
N GLY A 8 -6.39 -5.34 -8.60
CA GLY A 8 -6.25 -5.68 -7.19
C GLY A 8 -5.23 -4.80 -6.47
N PHE A 9 -4.04 -4.62 -7.03
CA PHE A 9 -3.01 -3.76 -6.43
C PHE A 9 -3.39 -2.29 -6.43
N LEU A 10 -4.04 -1.80 -7.49
CA LEU A 10 -4.53 -0.43 -7.52
C LEU A 10 -5.61 -0.20 -6.46
N LEU A 11 -6.52 -1.16 -6.31
CA LEU A 11 -7.60 -1.10 -5.33
C LEU A 11 -7.08 -1.24 -3.89
N LEU A 12 -6.07 -2.10 -3.67
CA LEU A 12 -5.33 -2.20 -2.41
C LEU A 12 -4.67 -0.86 -2.07
N MET A 13 -3.87 -0.32 -2.99
CA MET A 13 -3.22 0.98 -2.83
C MET A 13 -4.21 2.09 -2.53
N CYS A 14 -5.39 2.11 -3.18
CA CYS A 14 -6.46 3.08 -2.88
C CYS A 14 -6.97 2.94 -1.44
N PHE A 15 -7.21 1.72 -0.97
CA PHE A 15 -7.70 1.48 0.39
C PHE A 15 -6.65 1.81 1.46
N ASP A 16 -5.39 1.42 1.26
CA ASP A 16 -4.30 1.75 2.19
C ASP A 16 -4.06 3.26 2.24
N THR A 17 -4.09 3.92 1.08
CA THR A 17 -3.99 5.38 0.99
C THR A 17 -5.15 6.06 1.70
N LEU A 18 -6.39 5.60 1.47
CA LEU A 18 -7.58 6.11 2.16
C LEU A 18 -7.43 5.96 3.68
N ALA A 19 -6.94 4.82 4.15
CA ALA A 19 -6.73 4.57 5.57
C ALA A 19 -5.70 5.54 6.16
N GLN A 20 -4.52 5.67 5.55
CA GLN A 20 -3.46 6.54 6.05
C GLN A 20 -3.86 8.03 6.05
N ILE A 21 -4.52 8.50 4.98
CA ILE A 21 -5.03 9.88 4.92
C ILE A 21 -6.13 10.11 5.95
N SER A 22 -7.02 9.13 6.12
CA SER A 22 -8.09 9.18 7.13
C SER A 22 -7.52 9.23 8.55
N PHE A 23 -6.46 8.48 8.87
CA PHE A 23 -5.77 8.59 10.16
C PHE A 23 -5.20 9.98 10.38
N LYS A 24 -4.61 10.58 9.36
CA LYS A 24 -4.06 11.92 9.47
C LYS A 24 -5.15 12.96 9.75
N TYR A 25 -6.28 12.91 9.04
CA TYR A 25 -7.41 13.79 9.33
C TYR A 25 -8.03 13.52 10.70
N ALA A 26 -8.22 12.25 11.08
CA ALA A 26 -8.75 11.87 12.39
C ALA A 26 -7.85 12.38 13.53
N GLY A 27 -6.53 12.27 13.38
CA GLY A 27 -5.55 12.80 14.33
C GLY A 27 -5.66 14.32 14.51
N ASN A 28 -5.85 15.06 13.42
CA ASN A 28 -6.06 16.51 13.48
C ASN A 28 -7.34 16.90 14.24
N HIS A 29 -8.41 16.11 14.12
CA HIS A 29 -9.68 16.34 14.84
C HIS A 29 -9.66 15.80 16.28
N ALA A 30 -8.73 14.91 16.60
CA ALA A 30 -8.55 14.36 17.94
C ALA A 30 -7.86 15.34 18.90
N LEU A 31 -7.16 16.36 18.40
CA LEU A 31 -6.49 17.37 19.22
C LEU A 31 -7.48 18.36 19.87
N PRO A 32 -7.24 18.82 21.11
CA PRO A 32 -6.19 18.38 22.05
C PRO A 32 -6.52 16.99 22.64
N VAL A 33 -5.48 16.17 22.86
CA VAL A 33 -5.65 14.82 23.41
C VAL A 33 -5.97 14.89 24.90
N GLU A 34 -7.07 14.29 25.30
CA GLU A 34 -7.53 14.27 26.70
C GLU A 34 -8.02 12.85 27.06
N ALA A 35 -7.72 12.38 28.26
CA ALA A 35 -8.15 11.07 28.74
C ALA A 35 -9.56 11.14 29.39
N ASN A 36 -10.54 11.65 28.64
CA ASN A 36 -11.91 11.79 29.11
C ASN A 36 -12.93 11.29 28.07
N LEU A 37 -14.17 11.09 28.52
CA LEU A 37 -15.25 10.58 27.66
C LEU A 37 -15.61 11.57 26.54
N ALA A 38 -15.48 12.88 26.78
CA ALA A 38 -15.80 13.91 25.78
C ALA A 38 -14.84 13.84 24.58
N TRP A 39 -13.55 13.64 24.83
CA TRP A 39 -12.55 13.38 23.81
C TRP A 39 -12.85 12.10 23.03
N LEU A 40 -13.19 11.01 23.74
CA LEU A 40 -13.52 9.75 23.10
C LEU A 40 -14.71 9.88 22.14
N LEU A 41 -15.79 10.54 22.59
CA LEU A 41 -16.97 10.82 21.77
C LEU A 41 -16.64 11.73 20.58
N ARG A 42 -15.72 12.70 20.73
CA ARG A 42 -15.26 13.54 19.62
C ARG A 42 -14.50 12.75 18.56
N VAL A 43 -13.63 11.82 18.98
CA VAL A 43 -12.89 10.94 18.07
C VAL A 43 -13.86 10.03 17.31
N PHE A 44 -14.79 9.37 18.00
CA PHE A 44 -15.80 8.54 17.33
C PHE A 44 -16.77 9.36 16.47
N GLY A 45 -17.02 10.63 16.79
CA GLY A 45 -17.83 11.52 15.96
C GLY A 45 -17.14 11.98 14.67
N ALA A 46 -15.82 11.78 14.54
CA ALA A 46 -15.08 12.22 13.37
C ALA A 46 -15.29 11.23 12.19
N PRO A 47 -15.83 11.68 11.03
CA PRO A 47 -16.13 10.80 9.90
C PRO A 47 -14.89 10.06 9.37
N TRP A 48 -13.71 10.67 9.53
CA TRP A 48 -12.43 10.12 9.11
C TRP A 48 -12.05 8.84 9.85
N VAL A 49 -12.49 8.63 11.10
CA VAL A 49 -12.25 7.35 11.79
C VAL A 49 -12.93 6.20 11.04
N TYR A 50 -14.15 6.41 10.57
CA TYR A 50 -14.87 5.43 9.77
C TYR A 50 -14.26 5.26 8.37
N GLY A 51 -13.73 6.33 7.78
CA GLY A 51 -12.92 6.25 6.55
C GLY A 51 -11.71 5.34 6.71
N ALA A 52 -11.01 5.44 7.85
CA ALA A 52 -9.88 4.56 8.17
C ALA A 52 -10.31 3.10 8.35
N ILE A 53 -11.45 2.86 9.02
CA ILE A 53 -12.02 1.52 9.18
C ILE A 53 -12.38 0.90 7.82
N ILE A 54 -13.07 1.66 6.96
CA ILE A 54 -13.44 1.20 5.61
C ILE A 54 -12.19 0.91 4.79
N GLY A 55 -11.18 1.79 4.84
CA GLY A 55 -9.88 1.57 4.20
C GLY A 55 -9.24 0.27 4.67
N TYR A 56 -9.12 0.06 5.97
CA TYR A 56 -8.53 -1.18 6.51
C TYR A 56 -9.28 -2.45 6.12
N VAL A 57 -10.61 -2.44 6.25
CA VAL A 57 -11.45 -3.59 5.89
C VAL A 57 -11.33 -3.89 4.40
N GLY A 58 -11.39 -2.85 3.56
CA GLY A 58 -11.21 -2.98 2.11
C GLY A 58 -9.83 -3.51 1.73
N ALA A 59 -8.77 -2.96 2.32
CA ALA A 59 -7.39 -3.42 2.11
C ALA A 59 -7.23 -4.89 2.51
N PHE A 60 -7.76 -5.29 3.68
CA PHE A 60 -7.70 -6.67 4.15
C PHE A 60 -8.30 -7.66 3.15
N PHE A 61 -9.54 -7.43 2.70
CA PHE A 61 -10.18 -8.35 1.76
C PHE A 61 -9.51 -8.35 0.38
N THR A 62 -9.04 -7.19 -0.07
CA THR A 62 -8.31 -7.07 -1.35
C THR A 62 -6.99 -7.83 -1.30
N TRP A 63 -6.26 -7.69 -0.20
CA TRP A 63 -5.02 -8.40 0.06
C TRP A 63 -5.23 -9.92 0.12
N MET A 64 -6.24 -10.38 0.87
CA MET A 64 -6.58 -11.81 0.92
C MET A 64 -6.96 -12.36 -0.46
N ALA A 65 -7.64 -11.56 -1.31
CA ALA A 65 -7.97 -11.96 -2.68
C ALA A 65 -6.73 -12.02 -3.59
N LEU A 66 -5.80 -11.06 -3.44
CA LEU A 66 -4.53 -11.04 -4.17
C LEU A 66 -3.66 -12.24 -3.81
N LEU A 67 -3.49 -12.54 -2.52
CA LEU A 67 -2.66 -13.63 -2.02
C LEU A 67 -3.10 -15.02 -2.47
N LYS A 68 -4.36 -15.19 -2.90
CA LYS A 68 -4.83 -16.46 -3.48
C LYS A 68 -4.12 -16.84 -4.78
N HIS A 69 -3.56 -15.86 -5.50
CA HIS A 69 -3.02 -16.07 -6.84
C HIS A 69 -1.63 -15.44 -7.04
N ALA A 70 -1.34 -14.32 -6.34
CA ALA A 70 -0.09 -13.59 -6.50
C ALA A 70 1.06 -14.23 -5.71
N PRO A 71 2.28 -14.30 -6.27
CA PRO A 71 3.46 -14.70 -5.51
C PRO A 71 3.72 -13.67 -4.40
N ILE A 72 3.94 -14.15 -3.18
CA ILE A 72 4.01 -13.32 -1.96
C ILE A 72 5.12 -12.28 -2.06
N GLY A 73 6.29 -12.64 -2.62
CA GLY A 73 7.45 -11.74 -2.71
C GLY A 73 7.18 -10.45 -3.50
N PRO A 74 6.88 -10.54 -4.81
CA PRO A 74 6.50 -9.37 -5.62
C PRO A 74 5.29 -8.62 -5.08
N ALA A 75 4.29 -9.37 -4.58
CA ALA A 75 3.06 -8.78 -4.05
C ALA A 75 3.32 -7.89 -2.84
N PHE A 76 4.17 -8.36 -1.93
CA PHE A 76 4.55 -7.63 -0.73
C PHE A 76 5.40 -6.40 -1.05
N ALA A 77 6.30 -6.47 -2.04
CA ALA A 77 7.03 -5.28 -2.47
C ALA A 77 6.08 -4.24 -3.10
N ALA A 78 5.17 -4.67 -3.97
CA ALA A 78 4.22 -3.78 -4.64
C ALA A 78 3.26 -3.09 -3.66
N SER A 79 2.86 -3.71 -2.55
CA SER A 79 2.00 -3.05 -1.55
C SER A 79 2.66 -1.81 -0.92
N HIS A 80 3.99 -1.77 -0.80
CA HIS A 80 4.69 -0.59 -0.29
C HIS A 80 4.65 0.63 -1.21
N LEU A 81 4.13 0.50 -2.44
CA LEU A 81 3.88 1.65 -3.31
C LEU A 81 2.86 2.63 -2.70
N GLU A 82 2.03 2.17 -1.75
CA GLU A 82 1.15 3.02 -0.93
C GLU A 82 1.90 4.15 -0.22
N VAL A 83 3.17 3.96 0.15
CA VAL A 83 3.96 4.98 0.85
C VAL A 83 4.18 6.19 -0.07
N VAL A 84 4.37 5.93 -1.37
CA VAL A 84 4.56 6.96 -2.38
C VAL A 84 3.24 7.69 -2.65
N SER A 85 2.12 6.96 -2.76
CA SER A 85 0.81 7.60 -2.95
C SER A 85 0.42 8.46 -1.76
N VAL A 86 0.64 7.97 -0.53
CA VAL A 86 0.39 8.74 0.70
C VAL A 86 1.31 9.95 0.78
N LEU A 87 2.58 9.85 0.43
CA LEU A 87 3.49 11.00 0.41
C LEU A 87 2.97 12.12 -0.51
N ILE A 88 2.59 11.76 -1.74
CA ILE A 88 2.11 12.71 -2.75
C ILE A 88 0.78 13.34 -2.31
N LEU A 89 -0.17 12.52 -1.87
CA LEU A 89 -1.48 13.01 -1.44
C LEU A 89 -1.39 13.79 -0.12
N SER A 90 -0.47 13.44 0.77
CA SER A 90 -0.25 14.17 2.01
C SER A 90 0.28 15.58 1.73
N ALA A 91 1.23 15.71 0.81
CA ALA A 91 1.72 17.01 0.37
C ALA A 91 0.62 17.85 -0.28
N TRP A 92 -0.23 17.25 -1.11
CA TRP A 92 -1.31 17.94 -1.79
C TRP A 92 -2.46 18.35 -0.86
N LEU A 93 -2.93 17.45 0.01
CA LEU A 93 -4.09 17.66 0.89
C LEU A 93 -3.76 18.46 2.15
N PHE A 94 -2.57 18.28 2.71
CA PHE A 94 -2.19 18.88 4.00
C PHE A 94 -1.08 19.93 3.88
N GLY A 95 -0.52 20.14 2.68
CA GLY A 95 0.57 21.08 2.47
C GLY A 95 1.88 20.63 3.13
N ASP A 96 2.04 19.34 3.42
CA ASP A 96 3.28 18.81 4.00
C ASP A 96 4.47 19.11 3.09
N ALA A 97 5.56 19.62 3.68
CA ALA A 97 6.80 19.85 2.94
C ALA A 97 7.36 18.54 2.36
N LEU A 98 7.50 18.49 1.03
CA LEU A 98 8.25 17.45 0.33
C LEU A 98 9.74 17.75 0.44
N THR A 99 10.34 17.33 1.55
CA THR A 99 11.79 17.50 1.74
C THR A 99 12.56 16.64 0.74
N PRO A 100 13.77 17.05 0.32
CA PRO A 100 14.62 16.26 -0.57
C PRO A 100 14.85 14.83 -0.06
N ALA A 101 15.00 14.66 1.25
CA ALA A 101 15.15 13.35 1.89
C ALA A 101 13.94 12.43 1.65
N ARG A 102 12.71 12.96 1.72
CA ARG A 102 11.48 12.18 1.44
C ARG A 102 11.41 11.75 -0.02
N LEU A 103 11.80 12.64 -0.94
CA LEU A 103 11.85 12.32 -2.37
C LEU A 103 12.90 11.25 -2.69
N VAL A 104 14.09 11.33 -2.10
CA VAL A 104 15.12 10.31 -2.22
C VAL A 104 14.64 8.97 -1.65
N GLY A 105 14.02 8.98 -0.47
CA GLY A 105 13.42 7.78 0.11
C GLY A 105 12.35 7.14 -0.78
N ALA A 106 11.44 7.95 -1.32
CA ALA A 106 10.41 7.48 -2.25
C ALA A 106 11.03 6.88 -3.54
N ALA A 107 12.06 7.53 -4.09
CA ALA A 107 12.78 7.02 -5.25
C ALA A 107 13.46 5.67 -4.97
N LEU A 108 14.05 5.50 -3.78
CA LEU A 108 14.66 4.24 -3.36
C LEU A 108 13.63 3.11 -3.21
N ILE A 109 12.44 3.41 -2.65
CA ILE A 109 11.34 2.43 -2.55
C ILE A 109 10.93 1.97 -3.95
N VAL A 110 10.67 2.91 -4.87
CA VAL A 110 10.30 2.59 -6.26
C VAL A 110 11.39 1.77 -6.94
N ALA A 111 12.66 2.14 -6.78
CA ALA A 111 13.78 1.40 -7.34
C ALA A 111 13.87 -0.04 -6.78
N GLY A 112 13.63 -0.23 -5.48
CA GLY A 112 13.59 -1.55 -4.85
C GLY A 112 12.48 -2.44 -5.43
N ILE A 113 11.28 -1.89 -5.61
CA ILE A 113 10.13 -2.61 -6.20
C ILE A 113 10.44 -3.03 -7.64
N VAL A 114 11.01 -2.11 -8.45
CA VAL A 114 11.39 -2.40 -9.84
C VAL A 114 12.48 -3.48 -9.89
N CYS A 115 13.50 -3.40 -9.03
CA CYS A 115 14.56 -4.39 -8.95
C CYS A 115 14.00 -5.80 -8.66
N LEU A 116 13.10 -5.91 -7.68
CA LEU A 116 12.47 -7.19 -7.34
C LEU A 116 11.60 -7.72 -8.48
N GLY A 117 10.82 -6.85 -9.12
CA GLY A 117 10.00 -7.25 -10.28
C GLY A 117 10.84 -7.81 -11.43
N VAL A 118 12.00 -7.21 -11.71
CA VAL A 118 12.94 -7.69 -12.73
C VAL A 118 13.61 -9.01 -12.32
N ALA A 119 13.99 -9.16 -11.04
CA ALA A 119 14.60 -10.39 -10.55
C ALA A 119 13.67 -11.60 -10.69
N GLU A 120 12.38 -11.40 -10.41
CA GLU A 120 11.36 -12.45 -10.46
C GLU A 120 10.98 -12.83 -11.89
N ASP A 121 10.91 -11.85 -12.81
CA ASP A 121 10.72 -12.12 -14.25
C ASP A 121 11.87 -12.96 -14.83
N ARG A 122 13.12 -12.68 -14.40
CA ARG A 122 14.30 -13.49 -14.76
C ARG A 122 14.27 -14.89 -14.17
N ALA A 123 13.88 -15.02 -12.89
CA ALA A 123 13.77 -16.32 -12.23
C ALA A 123 12.74 -17.22 -12.94
N ALA A 124 11.58 -16.66 -13.31
CA ALA A 124 10.55 -17.36 -14.06
C ALA A 124 11.03 -17.81 -15.46
N GLY A 125 11.83 -16.98 -16.16
CA GLY A 125 12.39 -17.33 -17.47
C GLY A 125 13.51 -18.37 -17.45
N SER A 126 14.18 -18.59 -16.31
CA SER A 126 15.26 -19.58 -16.17
C SER A 126 14.79 -21.01 -15.85
N ALA A 127 13.50 -21.23 -15.61
CA ALA A 127 12.96 -22.48 -15.05
C ALA A 127 12.47 -23.52 -16.10
N GLU A 128 12.57 -23.28 -17.42
CA GLU A 128 12.04 -24.20 -18.44
C GLU A 128 12.88 -24.20 -19.75
N PRO A 129 13.32 -25.35 -20.32
CA PRO A 129 13.62 -26.67 -19.73
C PRO A 129 15.05 -27.20 -20.08
N ALA A 130 15.70 -27.87 -19.11
CA ALA A 130 16.86 -28.75 -19.34
C ALA A 130 16.47 -30.26 -19.37
N ASP A 131 15.17 -30.58 -19.37
CA ASP A 131 14.66 -31.96 -19.25
C ASP A 131 14.32 -32.63 -20.60
N SER A 132 14.55 -31.95 -21.74
CA SER A 132 14.33 -32.55 -23.07
C SER A 132 15.55 -33.30 -23.63
N ALA A 133 16.66 -33.40 -22.89
CA ALA A 133 17.89 -34.06 -23.36
C ALA A 133 18.07 -35.50 -22.83
N ALA A 134 17.11 -36.03 -22.08
CA ALA A 134 17.23 -37.35 -21.44
C ALA A 134 15.98 -38.22 -21.64
N THR A 135 15.41 -38.29 -22.85
CA THR A 135 14.63 -39.47 -23.25
C THR A 135 14.48 -39.54 -24.78
N HIS A 136 15.05 -40.62 -25.33
CA HIS A 136 14.97 -41.15 -26.70
C HIS A 136 15.88 -40.56 -27.77
#